data_AF-M1P7Z1-F1
#
_entry.id   AF-M1P7Z1-F1
#
_cell.length_a   1.000
_cell.length_b   1.000
_cell.length_c   1.000
_cell.angle_alpha   90.00
_cell.angle_beta   90.00
_cell.angle_gamma   90.00
#
_symmetry.space_group_name_H-M   'P 1'
#
loop_
_entity.id
_entity.type
_entity.pdbx_description
1 polymer ?
#
loop_
_entity_poly.entity_id
_entity_poly.type
_entity_poly.pdbx_seq_one_letter_code
_entity_poly.pdbx_strand_id
1 'polypeptide(L)'
;MSQDEAVEVILAEMDEMRDWVSVAGALGVMDIHARWASEEQVRFVLETVLDSDRLHFGRIGTGGLVPLPPETTVEQLLDELHRRPEEKFGHGPPGWEPTVIDHRLTAMMELFIDDRPRTAGR
;
A
#
# COMPACT_ATOMS: atom_id res chain seq x y z
N MET A 1 -15.37 7.75 8.64
CA MET A 1 -14.47 6.81 9.33
C MET A 1 -13.32 7.63 9.89
N SER A 2 -12.97 7.43 11.16
CA SER A 2 -11.77 8.03 11.77
C SER A 2 -10.51 7.20 11.44
N GLN A 3 -9.32 7.76 11.72
CA GLN A 3 -8.06 7.01 11.58
C GLN A 3 -8.02 5.79 12.51
N ASP A 4 -8.42 5.96 13.78
CA ASP A 4 -8.47 4.85 14.75
C ASP A 4 -9.40 3.72 14.29
N GLU A 5 -10.58 4.06 13.77
CA GLU A 5 -11.52 3.08 13.20
C GLU A 5 -10.90 2.33 12.01
N ALA A 6 -10.18 3.06 11.13
CA ALA A 6 -9.51 2.46 9.99
C ALA A 6 -8.37 1.53 10.41
N VAL A 7 -7.58 1.90 11.42
CA VAL A 7 -6.52 1.03 11.98
C VAL A 7 -7.11 -0.26 12.52
N GLU A 8 -8.16 -0.20 13.32
CA GLU A 8 -8.80 -1.39 13.90
C GLU A 8 -9.35 -2.33 12.82
N VAL A 9 -10.00 -1.76 11.79
CA VAL A 9 -10.55 -2.54 10.68
C VAL A 9 -9.45 -3.20 9.84
N ILE A 10 -8.35 -2.50 9.57
CA ILE A 10 -7.18 -3.05 8.87
C ILE A 10 -6.55 -4.19 9.66
N LEU A 11 -6.38 -4.02 10.98
CA LEU A 11 -5.79 -5.03 11.84
C LEU A 11 -6.68 -6.28 11.97
N ALA A 12 -8.01 -6.10 12.01
CA ALA A 12 -8.94 -7.23 12.03
C ALA A 12 -8.83 -8.06 10.74
N GLU A 13 -8.71 -7.42 9.58
CA GLU A 13 -8.50 -8.12 8.30
C GLU A 13 -7.17 -8.90 8.31
N MET A 14 -6.10 -8.28 8.80
CA MET A 14 -4.79 -8.92 8.92
C MET A 14 -4.81 -10.16 9.81
N ASP A 15 -5.52 -10.10 10.95
CA ASP A 15 -5.69 -11.23 11.86
C ASP A 15 -6.48 -12.37 11.19
N GLU A 16 -7.55 -12.05 10.46
CA GLU A 16 -8.35 -13.03 9.72
C GLU A 16 -7.52 -13.72 8.63
N MET A 17 -6.76 -12.96 7.85
CA MET A 17 -5.90 -13.47 6.78
C MET A 17 -4.63 -14.15 7.31
N ARG A 18 -4.26 -13.88 8.57
CA ARG A 18 -2.96 -14.22 9.18
C ARG A 18 -1.78 -13.75 8.34
N ASP A 19 -1.92 -12.58 7.72
CA ASP A 19 -0.94 -12.05 6.78
C ASP A 19 -1.00 -10.51 6.72
N TRP A 20 -0.10 -9.92 5.93
CA TRP A 20 -0.14 -8.50 5.58
C TRP A 20 -1.27 -8.19 4.59
N VAL A 21 -1.70 -6.92 4.56
CA VAL A 21 -2.66 -6.43 3.58
C VAL A 21 -2.01 -5.40 2.66
N SER A 22 -2.44 -5.33 1.39
CA SER A 22 -2.00 -4.25 0.50
C SER A 22 -2.79 -2.96 0.76
N VAL A 23 -2.32 -1.81 0.26
CA VAL A 23 -3.13 -0.57 0.26
C VAL A 23 -4.46 -0.77 -0.46
N ALA A 24 -4.47 -1.53 -1.56
CA ALA A 24 -5.70 -1.90 -2.25
C ALA A 24 -6.62 -2.76 -1.38
N GLY A 25 -6.04 -3.68 -0.58
CA GLY A 25 -6.75 -4.49 0.40
C GLY A 25 -7.38 -3.63 1.49
N ALA A 26 -6.60 -2.74 2.11
CA ALA A 26 -7.07 -1.82 3.16
C ALA A 26 -8.23 -0.95 2.68
N LEU A 27 -8.18 -0.41 1.46
CA LEU A 27 -9.31 0.29 0.85
C LEU A 27 -10.54 -0.62 0.74
N GLY A 28 -10.35 -1.87 0.34
CA GLY A 28 -11.42 -2.87 0.26
C GLY A 28 -12.12 -3.13 1.59
N VAL A 29 -11.36 -3.27 2.69
CA VAL A 29 -11.94 -3.45 4.04
C VAL A 29 -12.75 -2.21 4.48
N MET A 30 -12.38 -1.04 3.98
CA MET A 30 -13.11 0.22 4.20
C MET A 30 -14.31 0.42 3.25
N ASP A 31 -14.71 -0.61 2.50
CA ASP A 31 -15.78 -0.57 1.48
C ASP A 31 -15.47 0.41 0.32
N ILE A 32 -14.18 0.60 0.03
CA ILE A 32 -13.69 1.43 -1.07
C ILE A 32 -13.01 0.53 -2.10
N HIS A 33 -13.62 0.40 -3.27
CA HIS A 33 -13.00 -0.37 -4.34
C HIS A 33 -11.78 0.38 -4.89
N ALA A 34 -10.58 -0.16 -4.68
CA ALA A 34 -9.29 0.49 -4.97
C ALA A 34 -9.17 1.08 -6.38
N ARG A 35 -9.76 0.43 -7.39
CA ARG A 35 -9.79 0.94 -8.78
C ARG A 35 -10.44 2.32 -8.92
N TRP A 36 -11.42 2.64 -8.07
CA TRP A 36 -12.21 3.87 -8.11
C TRP A 36 -11.88 4.80 -6.94
N ALA A 37 -10.90 4.44 -6.11
CA ALA A 37 -10.51 5.25 -4.98
C ALA A 37 -9.99 6.62 -5.45
N SER A 38 -10.51 7.69 -4.85
CA SER A 38 -9.99 9.05 -5.07
C SER A 38 -8.56 9.18 -4.54
N GLU A 39 -7.86 10.26 -4.90
CA GLU A 39 -6.55 10.55 -4.29
C GLU A 39 -6.68 10.79 -2.78
N GLU A 40 -7.73 11.47 -2.35
CA GLU A 40 -8.03 11.73 -0.93
C GLU A 40 -8.23 10.43 -0.15
N GLN A 41 -8.96 9.46 -0.70
CA GLN A 41 -9.16 8.15 -0.06
C GLN A 41 -7.86 7.35 0.07
N VAL A 42 -7.01 7.41 -0.96
CA VAL A 42 -5.69 6.77 -0.89
C VAL A 42 -4.81 7.49 0.12
N ARG A 43 -4.74 8.83 0.08
CA ARG A 43 -3.99 9.65 1.04
C ARG A 43 -4.40 9.32 2.48
N PHE A 44 -5.71 9.22 2.74
CA PHE A 44 -6.22 8.85 4.06
C PHE A 44 -5.64 7.52 4.57
N VAL A 45 -5.57 6.48 3.72
CA VAL A 45 -4.96 5.19 4.12
C VAL A 45 -3.46 5.34 4.38
N LEU A 46 -2.76 6.09 3.52
CA LEU A 46 -1.31 6.33 3.68
C LEU A 46 -0.99 7.06 4.99
N GLU A 47 -1.74 8.12 5.30
CA GLU A 47 -1.63 8.88 6.54
C GLU A 47 -1.96 8.00 7.74
N THR A 48 -3.08 7.26 7.68
CA THR A 48 -3.50 6.34 8.75
C THR A 48 -2.41 5.34 9.12
N VAL A 49 -1.72 4.78 8.13
CA VAL A 49 -0.65 3.80 8.38
C VAL A 49 0.62 4.49 8.90
N LEU A 50 1.01 5.64 8.34
CA LEU A 50 2.24 6.34 8.75
C LEU A 50 2.13 6.97 10.15
N ASP A 51 0.94 7.46 10.52
CA ASP A 51 0.67 8.05 11.83
C ASP A 51 0.40 6.98 12.91
N SER A 52 0.23 5.71 12.51
CA SER A 52 -0.03 4.61 13.43
C SER A 52 1.27 4.06 14.03
N ASP A 53 1.31 3.95 15.35
CA ASP A 53 2.38 3.23 16.07
C ASP A 53 2.31 1.71 15.86
N ARG A 54 1.23 1.21 15.26
CA ARG A 54 0.95 -0.23 15.12
C ARG A 54 1.12 -0.74 13.69
N LEU A 55 0.98 0.14 12.69
CA LEU A 55 1.02 -0.24 11.29
C LEU A 55 2.26 0.32 10.61
N HIS A 56 2.81 -0.43 9.67
CA HIS A 56 4.01 -0.04 8.94
C HIS A 56 3.90 -0.43 7.47
N PHE A 57 4.48 0.39 6.60
CA PHE A 57 4.59 0.04 5.18
C PHE A 57 5.78 -0.86 4.90
N GLY A 58 5.60 -1.76 3.93
CA GLY A 58 6.65 -2.58 3.35
C GLY A 58 6.42 -2.86 1.87
N ARG A 59 7.46 -3.38 1.21
CA ARG A 59 7.43 -3.87 -0.18
C ARG A 59 7.93 -5.30 -0.24
N ILE A 60 7.48 -6.08 -1.21
CA ILE A 60 8.01 -7.43 -1.42
C ILE A 60 9.39 -7.32 -2.07
N GLY A 61 10.40 -7.80 -1.35
CA GLY A 61 11.78 -7.93 -1.82
C GLY A 61 12.22 -9.39 -1.93
N THR A 62 13.49 -9.59 -2.26
CA THR A 62 14.12 -10.91 -2.38
C THR A 62 14.23 -11.56 -1.00
N GLY A 63 13.21 -12.32 -0.59
CA GLY A 63 13.16 -13.00 0.72
C GLY A 63 11.92 -12.69 1.57
N GLY A 64 11.00 -11.86 1.09
CA GLY A 64 9.75 -11.56 1.78
C GLY A 64 9.49 -10.05 1.90
N LEU A 65 8.68 -9.66 2.88
CA LEU A 65 8.35 -8.26 3.10
C LEU A 65 9.55 -7.49 3.67
N VAL A 66 9.93 -6.41 2.99
CA VAL A 66 10.98 -5.48 3.40
C VAL A 66 10.32 -4.18 3.85
N PRO A 67 10.53 -3.72 5.10
CA PRO A 67 9.92 -2.49 5.59
C PRO A 67 10.44 -1.27 4.83
N LEU A 68 9.59 -0.28 4.64
CA LEU A 68 9.99 1.03 4.13
C LEU A 68 10.76 1.83 5.20
N PRO A 69 11.62 2.78 4.78
CA PRO A 69 12.31 3.66 5.71
C PRO A 69 11.34 4.45 6.62
N PRO A 70 11.66 4.66 7.91
CA PRO A 70 10.81 5.41 8.85
C PRO A 70 10.50 6.84 8.42
N GLU A 71 11.37 7.46 7.66
CA GLU A 71 11.25 8.81 7.13
C GLU A 71 10.40 8.91 5.85
N THR A 72 9.82 7.80 5.39
CA THR A 72 8.96 7.78 4.19
C THR A 72 7.75 8.67 4.40
N THR A 73 7.51 9.63 3.51
CA THR A 73 6.35 10.53 3.58
C THR A 73 5.21 10.07 2.71
N VAL A 74 4.00 10.59 2.98
CA VAL A 74 2.81 10.36 2.16
C VAL A 74 3.05 10.80 0.71
N GLU A 75 3.70 11.94 0.49
CA GLU A 75 4.00 12.46 -0.84
C GLU A 75 4.91 11.51 -1.62
N GLN A 76 5.94 10.96 -0.96
CA GLN A 76 6.83 9.97 -1.60
C GLN A 76 6.08 8.69 -1.99
N LEU A 77 5.12 8.27 -1.18
CA LEU A 77 4.26 7.12 -1.49
C LEU A 77 3.31 7.43 -2.65
N LEU A 78 2.65 8.60 -2.65
CA LEU A 78 1.78 9.03 -3.75
C LEU A 78 2.56 9.16 -5.07
N ASP A 79 3.77 9.73 -5.04
CA ASP A 79 4.66 9.83 -6.19
C ASP A 79 5.03 8.44 -6.73
N GLU A 80 5.26 7.46 -5.86
CA GLU A 80 5.47 6.06 -6.27
C GLU A 80 4.21 5.48 -6.93
N LEU A 81 3.03 5.68 -6.33
CA LEU A 81 1.77 5.16 -6.86
C LEU A 81 1.41 5.75 -8.24
N HIS A 82 1.89 6.96 -8.53
CA HIS A 82 1.73 7.63 -9.82
C HIS A 82 2.88 7.36 -10.80
N ARG A 83 3.98 6.73 -10.37
CA ARG A 83 5.12 6.43 -11.24
C ARG A 83 4.72 5.44 -12.33
N ARG A 84 5.01 5.79 -13.58
CA ARG A 84 4.68 4.92 -14.72
C ARG A 84 5.55 3.66 -14.70
N PRO A 85 5.00 2.49 -15.06
CA PRO A 85 5.79 1.26 -15.11
C PRO A 85 6.83 1.23 -16.24
N GLU A 86 6.74 2.12 -17.23
CA GLU A 86 7.81 2.32 -18.23
C GLU A 86 9.15 2.65 -17.55
N GLU A 87 9.09 3.41 -16.44
CA GLU A 87 10.24 3.76 -15.61
C GLU A 87 10.68 2.61 -14.69
N LYS A 88 9.77 1.66 -14.40
CA LYS A 88 9.99 0.54 -13.44
C LYS A 88 10.38 -0.77 -14.11
N PHE A 89 9.89 -1.04 -15.32
CA PHE A 89 10.02 -2.32 -16.04
C PHE A 89 10.59 -2.20 -17.46
N GLY A 90 10.93 -0.99 -17.93
CA GLY A 90 11.60 -0.75 -19.21
C GLY A 90 10.67 -0.80 -20.42
N HIS A 91 9.97 -1.92 -20.67
CA HIS A 91 8.90 -2.05 -21.66
C HIS A 91 7.95 -3.19 -21.29
N GLY A 92 6.64 -2.98 -21.43
CA GLY A 92 5.66 -4.06 -21.35
C GLY A 92 5.67 -4.95 -22.59
N PRO A 93 4.96 -6.11 -22.54
CA PRO A 93 4.88 -7.01 -23.68
C PRO A 93 4.26 -6.32 -24.91
N PRO A 94 4.62 -6.74 -26.15
CA PRO A 94 4.08 -6.14 -27.37
C PRO A 94 2.55 -6.16 -27.39
N GLY A 95 1.91 -5.00 -27.59
CA GLY A 95 0.45 -4.86 -27.61
C GLY A 95 -0.20 -4.60 -26.24
N TRP A 96 0.61 -4.48 -25.17
CA TRP A 96 0.14 -4.04 -23.86
C TRP A 96 0.20 -2.51 -23.76
N GLU A 97 -0.96 -1.87 -23.80
CA GLU A 97 -1.14 -0.47 -23.40
C GLU A 97 -1.85 -0.45 -22.04
N PRO A 98 -1.09 -0.36 -20.95
CA PRO A 98 -1.70 -0.33 -19.64
C PRO A 98 -2.36 1.03 -19.41
N THR A 99 -3.56 1.02 -18.84
CA THR A 99 -4.22 2.27 -18.49
C THR A 99 -3.59 2.84 -17.21
N VAL A 100 -3.60 4.17 -17.05
CA VAL A 100 -3.16 4.85 -15.82
C VAL A 100 -3.85 4.26 -14.58
N ILE A 101 -5.09 3.77 -14.72
CA ILE A 101 -5.86 3.12 -13.66
C ILE A 101 -5.26 1.76 -13.28
N ASP A 102 -4.83 0.97 -14.27
CA ASP A 102 -4.21 -0.34 -14.01
C ASP A 102 -2.85 -0.19 -13.31
N HIS A 103 -2.14 0.92 -13.56
CA HIS A 103 -0.87 1.23 -12.90
C HIS A 103 -1.01 1.53 -11.44
N ARG A 104 -1.86 2.50 -11.11
CA ARG A 104 -2.06 2.92 -9.73
C ARG A 104 -2.61 1.76 -8.90
N LEU A 105 -3.53 0.98 -9.46
CA LEU A 105 -4.04 -0.24 -8.81
C LEU A 105 -2.92 -1.25 -8.56
N THR A 106 -2.08 -1.54 -9.55
CA THR A 106 -0.95 -2.46 -9.40
C THR A 106 0.02 -1.97 -8.32
N ALA A 107 0.37 -0.68 -8.32
CA ALA A 107 1.26 -0.11 -7.31
C ALA A 107 0.66 -0.19 -5.89
N MET A 108 -0.65 0.03 -5.73
CA MET A 108 -1.34 -0.16 -4.45
C MET A 108 -1.36 -1.62 -4.00
N MET A 109 -1.41 -2.58 -4.94
CA MET A 109 -1.31 -4.01 -4.63
C MET A 109 0.10 -4.46 -4.26
N GLU A 110 1.13 -3.68 -4.61
CA GLU A 110 2.54 -3.96 -4.30
C GLU A 110 3.07 -3.23 -3.05
N LEU A 111 2.26 -2.32 -2.49
CA LEU A 111 2.56 -1.59 -1.25
C LEU A 111 1.77 -2.23 -0.11
N PHE A 112 2.48 -2.84 0.83
CA PHE A 112 1.89 -3.65 1.88
C PHE A 112 1.96 -2.98 3.25
N ILE A 113 0.98 -3.31 4.08
CA ILE A 113 0.78 -2.85 5.44
C ILE A 113 0.99 -4.06 6.35
N ASP A 114 1.83 -3.89 7.35
CA ASP A 114 2.22 -4.91 8.32
C ASP A 114 2.05 -4.37 9.75
N ASP A 115 1.70 -5.24 10.69
CA ASP A 115 1.52 -4.95 12.11
C ASP A 115 2.67 -5.52 12.96
N ARG A 116 3.55 -6.31 12.31
CA ARG A 116 4.74 -6.84 12.97
C ARG A 116 5.67 -5.68 13.31
N PRO A 117 6.22 -5.64 14.53
CA PRO A 117 7.18 -4.61 14.89
C PRO A 117 8.31 -4.59 13.88
N ARG A 118 8.77 -3.39 13.49
CA ARG A 118 9.98 -3.20 12.67
C ARG A 118 11.13 -3.99 13.29
N THR A 119 11.31 -5.24 12.90
CA THR A 119 12.44 -6.03 13.35
C THR A 119 13.65 -5.39 12.70
N ALA A 120 14.41 -4.63 13.49
CA ALA A 120 15.78 -4.30 13.16
C ALA A 120 16.46 -5.61 12.77
N GLY A 121 16.84 -5.73 11.49
CA GLY A 121 17.55 -6.90 10.99
C GLY A 121 18.70 -7.23 11.94
N ARG A 122 18.77 -8.50 12.34
CA ARG A 122 20.00 -9.08 12.89
C ARG A 122 21.00 -9.32 11.77
#